data_AF-A0A661YWL3-F1
#
_entry.id   AF-A0A661YWL3-F1
#
_cell.length_a   1.000
_cell.length_b   1.000
_cell.length_c   1.000
_cell.angle_alpha   90.00
_cell.angle_beta   90.00
_cell.angle_gamma   90.00
#
_symmetry.space_group_name_H-M   'P 1'
#
loop_
_entity.id
_entity.type
_entity.pdbx_description
1 polymer ?
#
loop_
_entity_poly.entity_id
_entity_poly.type
_entity_poly.pdbx_seq_one_letter_code
_entity_poly.pdbx_strand_id
1 'polypeptide(L)' 'MGIVKYSKESYDELINKVSWPTWNELQNSAIVVSIASLIIALVVFLMDISFRNVLDAFYKLLN' A
#
# COMPACT_ATOMS: atom_id res chain seq x y z
N MET A 1 14.02 2.34 35.79
CA MET A 1 13.48 3.73 35.89
C MET A 1 13.61 4.55 34.59
N GLY A 2 13.93 3.96 33.42
CA GLY A 2 14.20 4.74 32.19
C GLY A 2 13.19 4.54 31.06
N ILE A 3 12.92 3.30 30.66
CA ILE A 3 12.23 3.02 29.37
C ILE A 3 10.71 3.23 29.44
N VAL A 4 10.07 2.81 30.53
CA VAL A 4 8.60 2.90 30.69
C VAL A 4 8.11 4.35 30.63
N LYS A 5 8.90 5.29 31.18
CA LYS A 5 8.54 6.71 31.21
C LYS A 5 8.72 7.37 29.85
N TYR A 6 9.80 7.03 29.12
CA TYR A 6 10.03 7.47 27.75
C TYR A 6 8.95 6.97 26.79
N SER A 7 8.56 5.69 26.88
CA SER A 7 7.45 5.19 26.07
C SER A 7 6.17 5.96 26.35
N LYS A 8 5.88 6.24 27.63
CA LYS A 8 4.68 6.97 28.04
C LYS A 8 4.67 8.43 27.54
N GLU A 9 5.81 9.13 27.60
CA GLU A 9 5.99 10.47 27.03
C GLU A 9 5.86 10.48 25.50
N SER A 10 6.43 9.51 24.79
CA SER A 10 6.25 9.39 23.34
C SER A 10 4.80 9.07 22.95
N TYR A 11 4.08 8.26 23.72
CA TYR A 11 2.66 8.01 23.51
C TYR A 11 1.81 9.27 23.73
N ASP A 12 2.07 10.03 24.79
CA ASP A 12 1.38 11.30 25.05
C ASP A 12 1.70 12.36 23.99
N GLU A 13 2.92 12.44 23.46
CA GLU A 13 3.27 13.34 22.35
C GLU A 13 2.60 12.95 21.02
N LEU A 14 2.60 11.66 20.69
CA LEU A 14 2.01 11.16 19.44
C LEU A 14 0.47 11.28 19.41
N ILE A 15 -0.17 11.30 20.59
CA ILE A 15 -1.62 11.48 20.73
C ILE A 15 -2.00 12.97 20.82
N ASN A 16 -1.28 13.77 21.62
CA ASN A 16 -1.67 15.16 21.89
C ASN A 16 -1.10 16.18 20.90
N LYS A 17 -0.03 15.84 20.17
CA LYS A 17 0.69 16.77 19.28
C LYS A 17 0.65 16.40 17.81
N VAL A 18 -0.12 15.37 17.47
CA VAL A 18 -0.32 14.94 16.08
C VAL A 18 -1.82 14.95 15.81
N SER A 19 -2.23 15.66 14.78
CA SER A 19 -3.61 15.70 14.31
C SER A 19 -3.97 14.33 13.70
N TRP A 20 -4.30 13.36 14.55
CA TRP A 20 -4.93 12.13 14.10
C TRP A 20 -6.26 12.52 13.44
N PRO A 21 -6.46 12.16 12.15
CA PRO A 21 -7.73 12.39 11.50
C PRO A 21 -8.82 11.61 12.24
N THR A 22 -10.06 12.07 12.15
CA THR A 22 -11.17 11.31 12.71
C THR A 22 -11.29 9.95 12.02
N TRP A 23 -11.78 8.93 12.73
CA TRP A 23 -11.91 7.57 12.20
C TRP A 23 -12.63 7.49 10.83
N ASN A 24 -13.57 8.41 10.59
CA ASN A 24 -14.27 8.52 9.30
C ASN A 24 -13.37 9.02 8.17
N GLU A 25 -12.46 9.98 8.44
CA GLU A 25 -11.49 10.48 7.45
C GLU A 25 -10.38 9.48 7.16
N LEU A 26 -9.95 8.73 8.19
CA LEU A 26 -9.03 7.60 8.04
C LEU A 26 -9.62 6.52 7.13
N GLN A 27 -10.88 6.17 7.35
CA GLN A 27 -11.57 5.17 6.52
C GLN A 27 -11.77 5.67 5.08
N ASN A 28 -12.13 6.94 4.90
CA ASN A 28 -12.24 7.53 3.56
C ASN A 28 -10.89 7.51 2.82
N SER A 29 -9.80 7.85 3.51
CA SER A 29 -8.45 7.79 2.95
C SER A 29 -8.02 6.36 2.61
N ALA A 30 -8.36 5.40 3.47
CA ALA A 30 -8.08 3.98 3.24
C ALA A 30 -8.85 3.42 2.04
N ILE A 31 -10.10 3.84 1.84
CA ILE A 31 -10.91 3.44 0.68
C ILE A 31 -10.29 3.98 -0.62
N VAL A 32 -9.86 5.24 -0.64
CA VAL A 32 -9.19 5.83 -1.80
C VAL A 32 -7.90 5.06 -2.14
N VAL A 33 -7.08 4.74 -1.13
CA VAL A 33 -5.84 3.96 -1.34
C VAL A 33 -6.13 2.53 -1.80
N SER A 34 -7.18 1.88 -1.28
CA SER A 34 -7.63 0.56 -1.70
C SER A 34 -8.05 0.52 -3.18
N ILE A 35 -8.77 1.54 -3.64
CA ILE A 35 -9.14 1.65 -5.06
C ILE A 35 -7.91 1.90 -5.91
N ALA A 36 -6.99 2.77 -5.47
CA ALA A 36 -5.73 3.02 -6.17
C ALA A 36 -4.87 1.75 -6.30
N SER A 37 -4.75 0.95 -5.25
CA SER A 37 -4.01 -0.32 -5.28
C SER A 37 -4.68 -1.35 -6.19
N LEU A 38 -6.01 -1.37 -6.25
CA LEU A 38 -6.77 -2.26 -7.14
C LEU A 38 -6.52 -1.93 -8.62
N ILE A 39 -6.44 -0.64 -8.98
CA ILE A 39 -6.08 -0.21 -10.33
C ILE A 39 -4.65 -0.65 -10.68
N ILE A 40 -3.69 -0.45 -9.77
CA ILE A 40 -2.29 -0.87 -9.97
C ILE A 40 -2.22 -2.39 -10.17
N ALA A 41 -2.95 -3.17 -9.36
CA ALA A 41 -3.01 -4.62 -9.50
C ALA A 41 -3.53 -5.06 -10.87
N LEU A 42 -4.54 -4.36 -11.41
CA LEU A 42 -5.10 -4.64 -12.73
C LEU A 42 -4.08 -4.35 -13.85
N VAL A 43 -3.33 -3.26 -13.73
CA VAL A 43 -2.26 -2.92 -14.68
C VAL A 43 -1.14 -3.96 -14.67
N VAL A 44 -0.69 -4.39 -13.48
CA VAL A 44 0.32 -5.45 -13.35
C VAL A 44 -0.19 -6.76 -13.95
N PHE A 45 -1.46 -7.11 -13.71
CA PHE A 45 -2.08 -8.31 -14.28
C PHE A 45 -2.07 -8.31 -15.82
N LEU A 46 -2.39 -7.17 -16.44
CA LEU A 46 -2.32 -7.01 -17.90
C LEU A 46 -0.88 -7.13 -18.41
N MET A 47 0.07 -6.54 -17.69
CA MET A 47 1.49 -6.63 -18.01
C MET A 47 1.97 -8.08 -17.96
N ASP A 48 1.63 -8.82 -16.91
CA ASP A 48 2.03 -10.22 -16.78
C ASP A 48 1.48 -11.08 -17.92
N ILE A 49 0.24 -10.84 -18.36
CA ILE A 49 -0.36 -11.54 -19.51
C ILE A 49 0.35 -11.19 -20.81
N SER A 50 0.62 -9.90 -21.04
CA SER A 50 1.28 -9.47 -22.27
C SER A 50 2.69 -10.06 -22.38
N PHE A 51 3.47 -10.03 -21.31
CA PHE A 51 4.82 -10.62 -21.29
C PHE A 51 4.80 -12.13 -21.50
N ARG A 52 3.88 -12.86 -20.85
CA ARG A 52 3.73 -14.32 -21.08
C ARG A 52 3.43 -14.64 -22.54
N ASN A 53 2.44 -13.96 -23.13
CA ASN A 53 2.06 -14.18 -24.53
C ASN A 53 3.18 -13.80 -25.51
N VAL A 54 3.89 -12.70 -25.26
CA VAL A 54 5.02 -12.27 -26.10
C VAL A 54 6.15 -13.28 -26.02
N LEU A 55 6.54 -13.70 -24.81
CA LEU A 55 7.60 -14.70 -24.64
C LEU A 55 7.23 -16.04 -25.27
N ASP A 56 6.00 -16.53 -25.08
CA ASP A 56 5.53 -17.77 -25.70
C ASP A 56 5.55 -17.67 -27.24
N ALA A 57 5.20 -16.52 -27.81
CA ALA A 57 5.28 -16.28 -29.25
C ALA A 57 6.73 -16.26 -29.75
N PHE A 58 7.64 -15.59 -29.01
CA PHE A 58 9.07 -15.57 -29.33
C PHE A 58 9.68 -16.97 -29.25
N TYR A 59 9.40 -17.74 -28.20
CA TYR A 59 9.89 -19.12 -28.07
C TYR A 59 9.35 -20.03 -29.16
N LYS A 60 8.07 -19.92 -29.54
CA LYS A 60 7.48 -20.66 -30.66
C LYS A 60 8.04 -20.28 -32.04
N LEU A 61 8.55 -19.06 -32.19
CA LEU A 61 9.14 -18.59 -33.44
C LEU A 61 10.61 -18.98 -33.56
N LEU A 62 11.30 -19.17 -32.42
CA LEU A 62 12.71 -19.53 -32.35
C LEU A 62 12.96 -21.05 -32.35
N ASN A 63 11.93 -21.85 -32.06
CA ASN A 63 11.91 -23.31 -32.20
C ASN A 63 11.19 -23.74 -33.48
#